data_AF-A0AAW1IKG8-F1
#
_entry.id   AF-A0AAW1IKG8-F1
#
_cell.length_a   1.000
_cell.length_b   1.000
_cell.length_c   1.000
_cell.angle_alpha   90.00
_cell.angle_beta   90.00
_cell.angle_gamma   90.00
#
_symmetry.space_group_name_H-M   'P 1'
#
loop_
_entity.id
_entity.type
_entity.pdbx_description
1 polymer ?
#
loop_
_entity_poly.entity_id
_entity_poly.type
_entity_poly.pdbx_seq_one_letter_code
_entity_poly.pdbx_strand_id
1 'polypeptide(L)'
;MVVYNLDETPDVFISPDYYDNKFVFEMAHIEKEETRKTIRSIDLRNDKLLIYGTEVKESMFKRLHESLLLRPQRGYVYVNCNGESYVLIGGKFYRPIHNVIFDWSSFGVIVPNSVNASLKKQVDELEKAVEKSNKEGEIAKASLIASNDEMNELKKVQNKLSLEVQKAYEKVALIDFEVELYKIELRACKKELDEVLDDLCSCKDKRAKMEVEMRMMRDQLSSEISTANKRNYDLEMQSKNLENEVSSIRSELHSTKEQLESSDKNMKVIEEQLGVAQKELKSVRSELHTVRDQLLDEISISNKRNYDLEMKSKSLENELSSVLSELQSTKDQLESSNNNVNELNGQLCMANKELSSIQCELHTTRDQHSSEISTSNKRNYNLEMKSKTLENQISLLQSELHSVRNQLEFSDKVVKELEEQLSSLINKCEDMKGQLEKLQDQHCTASEEVQNTKTLLESSRKEIEELKDQIRCYEEEHQCMELQIQRMTNYIELINMEVKSSNQKLDKLLISSLWMKFNHTHHKVSSPHNL
;
A
#
# COMPACT_ATOMS: atom_id res chain seq x y z
N MET A 1 -69.61 -133.10 -17.52
CA MET A 1 -70.50 -133.94 -16.70
C MET A 1 -69.71 -134.89 -15.83
N VAL A 2 -69.02 -134.31 -14.85
CA VAL A 2 -68.70 -134.95 -13.59
C VAL A 2 -70.01 -135.11 -12.80
N VAL A 3 -70.08 -136.15 -11.97
CA VAL A 3 -71.15 -136.31 -10.96
C VAL A 3 -70.51 -136.08 -9.60
N TYR A 4 -71.04 -135.13 -8.84
CA TYR A 4 -70.62 -134.85 -7.46
C TYR A 4 -71.70 -135.39 -6.52
N ASN A 5 -71.31 -136.23 -5.56
CA ASN A 5 -72.22 -136.79 -4.55
C ASN A 5 -71.85 -136.22 -3.18
N LEU A 6 -72.71 -135.36 -2.62
CA LEU A 6 -72.37 -134.61 -1.39
C LEU A 6 -72.32 -135.49 -0.15
N ASP A 7 -73.11 -136.57 -0.13
CA ASP A 7 -73.27 -137.49 1.01
C ASP A 7 -71.93 -138.17 1.41
N GLU A 8 -70.97 -138.24 0.49
CA GLU A 8 -69.62 -138.79 0.69
C GLU A 8 -68.65 -137.80 1.38
N THR A 9 -69.01 -136.51 1.47
CA THR A 9 -68.14 -135.44 1.98
C THR A 9 -68.91 -134.41 2.83
N PRO A 10 -69.34 -134.78 4.07
CA PRO A 10 -70.24 -133.97 4.89
C PRO A 10 -69.69 -132.60 5.31
N ASP A 11 -68.37 -132.43 5.38
CA ASP A 11 -67.72 -131.16 5.71
C ASP A 11 -67.64 -130.16 4.52
N VAL A 12 -68.17 -130.53 3.35
CA VAL A 12 -68.19 -129.68 2.16
C VAL A 12 -69.52 -128.93 2.05
N PHE A 13 -69.42 -127.61 1.97
CA PHE A 13 -70.56 -126.70 1.83
C PHE A 13 -70.63 -126.15 0.42
N ILE A 14 -71.85 -125.94 -0.08
CA ILE A 14 -72.11 -125.21 -1.33
C ILE A 14 -72.74 -123.87 -1.00
N SER A 15 -72.23 -122.80 -1.63
CA SER A 15 -72.94 -121.55 -1.82
C SER A 15 -73.27 -121.38 -3.30
N PRO A 16 -74.49 -120.94 -3.67
CA PRO A 16 -74.71 -120.31 -4.96
C PRO A 16 -74.00 -118.95 -4.99
N ASP A 17 -73.32 -118.64 -6.09
CA ASP A 17 -72.93 -117.27 -6.47
C ASP A 17 -73.54 -116.93 -7.83
N TYR A 18 -73.71 -115.63 -8.10
CA TYR A 18 -74.33 -115.13 -9.33
C TYR A 18 -73.40 -114.12 -10.01
N TYR A 19 -72.64 -114.63 -10.98
CA TYR A 19 -71.61 -113.90 -11.73
C TYR A 19 -71.85 -114.04 -13.23
N ASP A 20 -71.58 -112.99 -14.01
CA ASP A 20 -71.77 -112.96 -15.48
C ASP A 20 -73.13 -113.52 -15.97
N ASN A 21 -74.21 -113.11 -15.27
CA ASN A 21 -75.60 -113.54 -15.51
C ASN A 21 -75.83 -115.07 -15.50
N LYS A 22 -75.01 -115.82 -14.76
CA LYS A 22 -75.13 -117.28 -14.57
C LYS A 22 -75.02 -117.61 -13.08
N PHE A 23 -75.70 -118.67 -12.66
CA PHE A 23 -75.43 -119.28 -11.35
C PHE A 23 -74.18 -120.16 -11.45
N VAL A 24 -73.21 -119.91 -10.58
CA VAL A 24 -72.03 -120.75 -10.39
C VAL A 24 -72.05 -121.25 -8.95
N PHE A 25 -71.83 -122.54 -8.75
CA PHE A 25 -71.96 -123.18 -7.44
C PHE A 25 -70.58 -123.48 -6.89
N GLU A 26 -70.23 -122.94 -5.73
CA GLU A 26 -68.87 -123.04 -5.20
C GLU A 26 -68.82 -123.96 -3.99
N MET A 27 -68.20 -125.13 -4.18
CA MET A 27 -67.86 -126.06 -3.11
C MET A 27 -66.70 -125.50 -2.30
N ALA A 28 -66.89 -125.33 -1.00
CA ALA A 28 -65.86 -124.90 -0.07
C ALA A 28 -65.83 -125.79 1.18
N HIS A 29 -64.62 -126.06 1.68
CA HIS A 29 -64.45 -126.48 3.06
C HIS A 29 -64.53 -125.22 3.93
N ILE A 30 -65.29 -125.31 5.02
CA ILE A 30 -65.23 -124.35 6.12
C ILE A 30 -64.51 -125.06 7.26
N GLU A 31 -63.35 -124.56 7.67
CA GLU A 31 -62.63 -125.07 8.84
C GLU A 31 -63.03 -124.28 10.10
N LYS A 32 -62.72 -124.80 11.29
CA LYS A 32 -63.34 -124.35 12.56
C LYS A 32 -63.00 -122.91 13.02
N GLU A 33 -62.13 -122.20 12.30
CA GLU A 33 -61.65 -120.84 12.63
C GLU A 33 -61.89 -119.84 11.47
N GLU A 34 -63.12 -119.81 10.95
CA GLU A 34 -63.66 -118.83 9.98
C GLU A 34 -62.95 -118.73 8.60
N THR A 35 -61.88 -119.48 8.33
CA THR A 35 -61.22 -119.50 7.01
C THR A 35 -61.96 -120.38 6.00
N ARG A 36 -62.41 -119.80 4.90
CA ARG A 36 -62.98 -120.50 3.74
C ARG A 36 -61.87 -121.03 2.82
N LYS A 37 -61.94 -122.30 2.42
CA LYS A 37 -61.12 -122.86 1.34
C LYS A 37 -61.99 -123.38 0.21
N THR A 38 -62.00 -122.67 -0.91
CA THR A 38 -62.65 -123.13 -2.15
C THR A 38 -61.99 -124.42 -2.64
N ILE A 39 -62.80 -125.45 -2.85
CA ILE A 39 -62.40 -126.75 -3.42
C ILE A 39 -62.61 -126.71 -4.94
N ARG A 40 -63.78 -126.26 -5.39
CA ARG A 40 -64.15 -126.17 -6.81
C ARG A 40 -65.35 -125.27 -7.06
N SER A 41 -65.46 -124.81 -8.30
CA SER A 41 -66.72 -124.35 -8.89
C SER A 41 -67.37 -125.50 -9.69
N ILE A 42 -68.70 -125.62 -9.58
CA ILE A 42 -69.57 -126.51 -10.35
C ILE A 42 -70.46 -125.66 -11.25
N ASP A 43 -70.61 -126.06 -12.51
CA ASP A 43 -71.63 -125.57 -13.42
C ASP A 43 -72.71 -126.65 -13.58
N LEU A 44 -73.90 -126.45 -12.99
CA LEU A 44 -75.02 -127.40 -13.01
C LEU A 44 -75.67 -127.56 -14.40
N ARG A 45 -75.19 -126.86 -15.43
CA ARG A 45 -75.58 -127.09 -16.84
C ARG A 45 -74.70 -128.15 -17.51
N ASN A 46 -73.48 -128.32 -17.00
CA ASN A 46 -72.46 -129.21 -17.55
C ASN A 46 -72.15 -130.40 -16.64
N ASP A 47 -72.36 -130.29 -15.32
CA ASP A 47 -72.11 -131.32 -14.31
C ASP A 47 -73.38 -131.63 -13.48
N LYS A 48 -73.41 -132.80 -12.82
CA LYS A 48 -74.50 -133.21 -11.94
C LYS A 48 -74.12 -133.10 -10.48
N LEU A 49 -75.09 -132.70 -9.65
CA LEU A 49 -74.98 -132.71 -8.20
C LEU A 49 -76.07 -133.62 -7.61
N LEU A 50 -75.66 -134.57 -6.77
CA LEU A 50 -76.54 -135.48 -6.03
C LEU A 50 -76.48 -135.15 -4.53
N ILE A 51 -77.66 -135.16 -3.90
CA ILE A 51 -77.84 -135.16 -2.44
C ILE A 51 -78.84 -136.27 -2.11
N TYR A 52 -78.46 -137.21 -1.26
CA TYR A 52 -79.19 -138.45 -0.97
C TYR A 52 -79.70 -139.14 -2.25
N GLY A 53 -78.80 -139.28 -3.23
CA GLY A 53 -79.07 -139.84 -4.55
C GLY A 53 -79.98 -139.01 -5.48
N THR A 54 -80.46 -137.84 -5.05
CA THR A 54 -81.41 -136.99 -5.81
C THR A 54 -80.69 -135.90 -6.59
N GLU A 55 -80.98 -135.76 -7.89
CA GLU A 55 -80.35 -134.78 -8.79
C GLU A 55 -80.85 -133.34 -8.57
N VAL A 56 -79.98 -132.49 -8.05
CA VAL A 56 -80.31 -131.10 -7.67
C VAL A 56 -80.16 -130.16 -8.86
N LYS A 57 -81.28 -129.68 -9.40
CA LYS A 57 -81.34 -128.82 -10.59
C LYS A 57 -81.14 -127.34 -10.25
N GLU A 58 -80.54 -126.58 -11.18
CA GLU A 58 -80.30 -125.12 -11.08
C GLU A 58 -81.55 -124.34 -10.60
N SER A 59 -82.75 -124.74 -11.03
CA SER A 59 -84.02 -124.12 -10.65
C SER A 59 -84.40 -124.25 -9.17
N MET A 60 -83.92 -125.28 -8.47
CA MET A 60 -84.20 -125.44 -7.03
C MET A 60 -83.32 -124.49 -6.20
N PHE A 61 -82.03 -124.38 -6.53
CA PHE A 61 -81.16 -123.38 -5.92
C PHE A 61 -81.53 -121.94 -6.28
N LYS A 62 -82.04 -121.68 -7.49
CA LYS A 62 -82.54 -120.35 -7.84
C LYS A 62 -83.64 -119.88 -6.88
N ARG A 63 -84.63 -120.74 -6.59
CA ARG A 63 -85.66 -120.44 -5.58
C ARG A 63 -85.06 -120.21 -4.18
N LEU A 64 -84.03 -120.96 -3.80
CA LEU A 64 -83.34 -120.78 -2.52
C LEU A 64 -82.64 -119.42 -2.45
N HIS A 65 -81.89 -119.03 -3.49
CA HIS A 65 -81.20 -117.74 -3.58
C HIS A 65 -82.19 -116.56 -3.59
N GLU A 66 -83.29 -116.66 -4.34
CA GLU A 66 -84.36 -115.65 -4.35
C GLU A 66 -85.07 -115.53 -2.98
N SER A 67 -85.17 -116.62 -2.21
CA SER A 67 -85.74 -116.63 -0.86
C SER A 67 -84.80 -116.11 0.23
N LEU A 68 -83.49 -116.05 -0.05
CA LEU A 68 -82.44 -115.64 0.91
C LEU A 68 -81.97 -114.18 0.71
N LEU A 69 -82.82 -113.33 0.12
CA LEU A 69 -82.56 -111.91 -0.13
C LEU A 69 -82.60 -111.05 1.15
N LEU A 70 -81.63 -111.28 2.04
CA LEU A 70 -81.35 -110.46 3.22
C LEU A 70 -80.90 -109.05 2.81
N ARG A 71 -81.84 -108.09 2.75
CA ARG A 71 -81.51 -106.66 2.73
C ARG A 71 -81.24 -106.20 4.18
N PRO A 72 -80.26 -105.31 4.43
CA PRO A 72 -79.57 -104.46 3.45
C PRO A 72 -78.13 -104.88 3.09
N GLN A 73 -77.54 -105.91 3.71
CA GLN A 73 -76.14 -106.29 3.47
C GLN A 73 -76.04 -107.59 2.66
N ARG A 74 -75.25 -107.58 1.58
CA ARG A 74 -74.96 -108.80 0.80
C ARG A 74 -74.22 -109.81 1.68
N GLY A 75 -74.78 -111.01 1.78
CA GLY A 75 -74.15 -112.16 2.43
C GLY A 75 -74.32 -113.42 1.61
N TYR A 76 -73.46 -114.40 1.85
CA TYR A 76 -73.47 -115.71 1.19
C TYR A 76 -73.96 -116.78 2.16
N VAL A 77 -74.75 -117.75 1.68
CA VAL A 77 -75.27 -118.86 2.49
C VAL A 77 -74.69 -120.17 2.00
N TYR A 78 -73.96 -120.81 2.90
CA TYR A 78 -73.29 -122.09 2.72
C TYR A 78 -74.14 -123.18 3.36
N VAL A 79 -74.38 -124.30 2.65
CA VAL A 79 -75.16 -125.44 3.16
C VAL A 79 -74.48 -126.77 2.78
N ASN A 80 -74.44 -127.74 3.69
CA ASN A 80 -73.98 -129.12 3.43
C ASN A 80 -75.16 -130.12 3.34
N CYS A 81 -74.88 -131.38 2.99
CA CYS A 81 -75.90 -132.45 2.93
C CYS A 81 -76.63 -132.70 4.26
N ASN A 82 -76.05 -132.29 5.39
CA ASN A 82 -76.60 -132.50 6.73
C ASN A 82 -77.56 -131.38 7.18
N GLY A 83 -77.78 -130.36 6.34
CA GLY A 83 -78.60 -129.19 6.69
C GLY A 83 -77.93 -128.23 7.68
N GLU A 84 -76.64 -128.42 7.97
CA GLU A 84 -75.85 -127.38 8.61
C GLU A 84 -75.66 -126.22 7.63
N SER A 85 -75.76 -125.00 8.14
CA SER A 85 -75.58 -123.80 7.34
C SER A 85 -74.71 -122.77 8.04
N TYR A 86 -74.02 -121.97 7.22
CA TYR A 86 -73.24 -120.83 7.66
C TYR A 86 -73.58 -119.62 6.78
N VAL A 87 -73.80 -118.47 7.39
CA VAL A 87 -74.09 -117.21 6.70
C VAL A 87 -72.88 -116.29 6.83
N LEU A 88 -72.26 -115.96 5.69
CA LEU A 88 -71.11 -115.05 5.63
C LEU A 88 -71.62 -113.63 5.39
N ILE A 89 -71.56 -112.76 6.40
CA ILE A 89 -71.97 -111.35 6.32
C ILE A 89 -70.79 -110.46 6.73
N GLY A 90 -70.45 -109.47 5.92
CA GLY A 90 -69.39 -108.51 6.25
C GLY A 90 -67.99 -109.13 6.45
N GLY A 91 -67.75 -110.34 5.94
CA GLY A 91 -66.48 -111.06 6.11
C GLY A 91 -66.38 -111.95 7.35
N LYS A 92 -67.46 -112.10 8.13
CA LYS A 92 -67.53 -113.05 9.27
C LYS A 92 -68.56 -114.15 9.03
N PHE A 93 -68.26 -115.35 9.51
CA PHE A 93 -69.17 -116.49 9.42
C PHE A 93 -70.07 -116.58 10.66
N TYR A 94 -71.39 -116.65 10.43
CA TYR A 94 -72.40 -116.84 11.46
C TYR A 94 -73.07 -118.21 11.28
N ARG A 95 -73.00 -119.09 12.28
CA ARG A 95 -73.77 -120.33 12.32
C ARG A 95 -75.17 -120.02 12.92
N PRO A 96 -76.28 -120.30 12.23
CA PRO A 96 -77.62 -120.15 12.82
C PRO A 96 -77.78 -121.04 14.06
N ILE A 97 -78.47 -120.53 15.08
CA ILE A 97 -78.65 -121.21 16.38
C ILE A 97 -79.58 -122.44 16.27
N HIS A 98 -80.36 -122.54 15.18
CA HIS A 98 -81.23 -123.67 14.89
C HIS A 98 -80.88 -124.25 13.52
N ASN A 99 -80.82 -125.58 13.41
CA ASN A 99 -80.59 -126.27 12.14
C ASN A 99 -81.77 -126.00 11.19
N VAL A 100 -81.48 -125.56 9.96
CA VAL A 100 -82.50 -125.30 8.94
C VAL A 100 -82.88 -126.63 8.28
N ILE A 101 -83.90 -127.28 8.83
CA ILE A 101 -84.46 -128.51 8.26
C ILE A 101 -85.18 -128.15 6.94
N PHE A 102 -84.56 -128.46 5.82
CA PHE A 102 -85.19 -128.40 4.50
C PHE A 102 -86.05 -129.66 4.31
N ASP A 103 -87.38 -129.51 4.31
CA ASP A 103 -88.28 -130.58 3.88
C ASP A 103 -88.28 -130.67 2.35
N TRP A 104 -87.77 -131.79 1.84
CA TRP A 104 -87.70 -132.11 0.41
C TRP A 104 -88.79 -133.13 -0.02
N SER A 105 -89.72 -133.49 0.88
CA SER A 105 -90.65 -134.60 0.67
C SER A 105 -91.98 -134.18 0.03
N SER A 106 -92.59 -135.11 -0.70
CA SER A 106 -93.93 -134.96 -1.31
C SER A 106 -94.53 -136.35 -1.55
N PHE A 107 -95.86 -136.48 -1.38
CA PHE A 107 -96.69 -137.68 -1.62
C PHE A 107 -96.56 -138.89 -0.67
N GLY A 108 -97.37 -138.89 0.41
CA GLY A 108 -98.53 -139.78 0.65
C GLY A 108 -98.50 -141.33 0.63
N VAL A 109 -99.60 -141.90 1.18
CA VAL A 109 -100.35 -143.13 0.76
C VAL A 109 -100.10 -144.51 1.45
N ILE A 110 -101.12 -144.95 2.23
CA ILE A 110 -101.63 -146.34 2.47
C ILE A 110 -100.95 -147.31 3.49
N VAL A 111 -101.74 -148.30 3.95
CA VAL A 111 -101.48 -149.37 4.97
C VAL A 111 -101.52 -150.78 4.26
N PRO A 112 -102.13 -151.94 4.68
CA PRO A 112 -102.79 -152.44 5.92
C PRO A 112 -102.34 -153.87 6.37
N ASN A 113 -103.12 -154.51 7.28
CA ASN A 113 -103.19 -155.97 7.58
C ASN A 113 -102.01 -156.62 8.36
N SER A 114 -102.11 -157.82 8.97
CA SER A 114 -103.16 -158.88 9.09
C SER A 114 -103.15 -159.46 10.54
N VAL A 115 -104.24 -159.81 11.26
CA VAL A 115 -105.42 -160.70 11.04
C VAL A 115 -105.18 -162.19 11.43
N ASN A 116 -106.21 -162.81 12.04
CA ASN A 116 -106.37 -164.21 12.53
C ASN A 116 -105.59 -164.59 13.82
N ALA A 117 -106.14 -165.25 14.85
CA ALA A 117 -107.33 -166.10 15.09
C ALA A 117 -107.27 -167.57 14.62
N SER A 118 -107.75 -168.52 15.44
CA SER A 118 -108.93 -169.39 15.15
C SER A 118 -109.04 -170.64 16.06
N LEU A 119 -110.25 -171.20 16.11
CA LEU A 119 -110.72 -172.51 16.63
C LEU A 119 -110.69 -172.75 18.17
N LYS A 120 -111.72 -173.28 18.88
CA LYS A 120 -112.99 -174.03 18.59
C LYS A 120 -112.88 -175.57 18.54
N LYS A 121 -113.37 -176.26 19.58
CA LYS A 121 -114.28 -177.45 19.47
C LYS A 121 -114.93 -177.84 20.81
N GLN A 122 -116.00 -178.65 20.73
CA GLN A 122 -116.72 -179.35 21.83
C GLN A 122 -117.44 -178.41 22.83
N VAL A 123 -118.76 -178.24 22.82
CA VAL A 123 -119.89 -178.93 22.14
C VAL A 123 -120.22 -180.33 22.71
N ASP A 124 -121.36 -180.35 23.41
CA ASP A 124 -122.38 -181.38 23.64
C ASP A 124 -122.01 -182.77 24.20
N GLU A 125 -122.32 -182.95 25.49
CA GLU A 125 -123.02 -184.14 25.99
C GLU A 125 -123.78 -183.80 27.31
N LEU A 126 -124.72 -184.66 27.72
CA LEU A 126 -125.48 -184.61 29.00
C LEU A 126 -126.63 -183.58 29.19
N GLU A 127 -127.44 -183.34 28.16
CA GLU A 127 -128.88 -183.25 28.40
C GLU A 127 -129.43 -184.65 28.78
N LYS A 128 -129.65 -184.92 30.08
CA LYS A 128 -130.64 -185.90 30.63
C LYS A 128 -130.56 -186.06 32.16
N ALA A 129 -131.07 -185.07 32.91
CA ALA A 129 -131.29 -185.20 34.36
C ALA A 129 -132.40 -184.28 34.90
N VAL A 130 -133.51 -184.13 34.16
CA VAL A 130 -134.77 -183.66 34.75
C VAL A 130 -135.37 -184.81 35.59
N GLU A 131 -136.36 -184.48 36.44
CA GLU A 131 -137.32 -185.45 37.00
C GLU A 131 -136.91 -186.23 38.28
N LYS A 132 -136.47 -185.49 39.32
CA LYS A 132 -136.73 -185.92 40.70
C LYS A 132 -137.03 -184.73 41.63
N SER A 133 -137.97 -184.96 42.55
CA SER A 133 -138.30 -184.10 43.70
C SER A 133 -139.04 -182.77 43.42
N ASN A 134 -140.01 -182.77 42.49
CA ASN A 134 -141.16 -181.88 42.66
C ASN A 134 -142.11 -182.48 43.72
N LYS A 135 -141.94 -182.06 44.99
CA LYS A 135 -142.88 -182.19 46.11
C LYS A 135 -142.40 -181.29 47.27
N GLU A 136 -143.32 -180.93 48.16
CA GLU A 136 -143.10 -180.06 49.34
C GLU A 136 -142.84 -178.57 49.05
N GLY A 137 -143.41 -178.07 47.95
CA GLY A 137 -144.13 -176.80 48.08
C GLY A 137 -145.43 -177.01 48.86
N GLU A 138 -145.68 -176.21 49.91
CA GLU A 138 -147.02 -175.77 50.39
C GLU A 138 -146.91 -174.87 51.65
N ILE A 139 -145.80 -174.88 52.41
CA ILE A 139 -145.54 -173.89 53.48
C ILE A 139 -144.96 -172.56 52.92
N ALA A 140 -144.63 -172.52 51.63
CA ALA A 140 -144.02 -171.38 50.94
C ALA A 140 -144.98 -170.23 50.57
N LYS A 141 -146.19 -170.16 51.16
CA LYS A 141 -147.29 -169.28 50.70
C LYS A 141 -147.57 -168.06 51.58
N ALA A 142 -147.01 -167.99 52.79
CA ALA A 142 -147.20 -166.87 53.71
C ALA A 142 -146.11 -165.79 53.61
N SER A 143 -144.83 -166.18 53.48
CA SER A 143 -143.70 -165.23 53.51
C SER A 143 -143.46 -164.48 52.20
N LEU A 144 -143.93 -165.00 51.06
CA LEU A 144 -143.57 -164.47 49.74
C LEU A 144 -144.23 -163.12 49.41
N ILE A 145 -145.29 -162.75 50.13
CA ILE A 145 -145.96 -161.45 49.98
C ILE A 145 -145.09 -160.31 50.55
N ALA A 146 -144.36 -160.54 51.64
CA ALA A 146 -143.51 -159.51 52.26
C ALA A 146 -142.29 -159.12 51.39
N SER A 147 -141.74 -160.06 50.62
CA SER A 147 -140.52 -159.86 49.84
C SER A 147 -140.70 -158.98 48.58
N ASN A 148 -141.94 -158.70 48.17
CA ASN A 148 -142.21 -157.94 46.95
C ASN A 148 -142.14 -156.42 47.14
N ASP A 149 -142.40 -155.92 48.35
CA ASP A 149 -142.44 -154.48 48.61
C ASP A 149 -141.03 -153.90 48.79
N GLU A 150 -140.09 -154.63 49.39
CA GLU A 150 -138.67 -154.23 49.50
C GLU A 150 -138.02 -154.01 48.12
N MET A 151 -138.37 -154.84 47.12
CA MET A 151 -137.82 -154.73 45.77
C MET A 151 -138.32 -153.48 45.01
N ASN A 152 -139.44 -152.87 45.43
CA ASN A 152 -139.91 -151.61 44.86
C ASN A 152 -139.20 -150.37 45.45
N GLU A 153 -138.79 -150.40 46.72
CA GLU A 153 -137.99 -149.30 47.31
C GLU A 153 -136.56 -149.25 46.74
N LEU A 154 -135.90 -150.40 46.57
CA LEU A 154 -134.58 -150.46 45.91
C LEU A 154 -134.60 -149.82 44.52
N LYS A 155 -135.71 -149.94 43.78
CA LYS A 155 -135.89 -149.34 42.45
C LYS A 155 -136.00 -147.81 42.48
N LYS A 156 -136.48 -147.21 43.58
CA LYS A 156 -136.44 -145.76 43.80
C LYS A 156 -135.01 -145.28 44.07
N VAL A 157 -134.25 -146.03 44.89
CA VAL A 157 -132.85 -145.71 45.21
C VAL A 157 -131.98 -145.69 43.96
N GLN A 158 -132.13 -146.68 43.06
CA GLN A 158 -131.40 -146.75 41.79
C GLN A 158 -131.59 -145.49 40.93
N ASN A 159 -132.83 -145.03 40.76
CA ASN A 159 -133.14 -143.83 39.97
C ASN A 159 -132.57 -142.55 40.61
N LYS A 160 -132.58 -142.44 41.95
CA LYS A 160 -131.98 -141.30 42.65
C LYS A 160 -130.46 -141.25 42.43
N LEU A 161 -129.80 -142.40 42.55
CA LEU A 161 -128.34 -142.51 42.39
C LEU A 161 -127.90 -142.13 40.96
N SER A 162 -128.67 -142.55 39.94
CA SER A 162 -128.41 -142.19 38.53
C SER A 162 -128.43 -140.67 38.31
N LEU A 163 -129.36 -139.96 38.96
CA LEU A 163 -129.46 -138.49 38.87
C LEU A 163 -128.30 -137.78 39.60
N GLU A 164 -127.79 -138.34 40.70
CA GLU A 164 -126.61 -137.81 41.40
C GLU A 164 -125.32 -138.06 40.61
N VAL A 165 -125.18 -139.22 39.94
CA VAL A 165 -124.07 -139.50 39.02
C VAL A 165 -124.07 -138.53 37.83
N GLN A 166 -125.22 -138.25 37.21
CA GLN A 166 -125.29 -137.29 36.11
C GLN A 166 -124.87 -135.87 36.55
N LYS A 167 -125.34 -135.41 37.71
CA LYS A 167 -124.92 -134.12 38.30
C LYS A 167 -123.43 -134.08 38.67
N ALA A 168 -122.80 -135.23 38.95
CA ALA A 168 -121.36 -135.30 39.15
C ALA A 168 -120.60 -135.11 37.83
N TYR A 169 -121.04 -135.74 36.74
CA TYR A 169 -120.45 -135.53 35.40
C TYR A 169 -120.59 -134.08 34.92
N GLU A 170 -121.75 -133.45 35.13
CA GLU A 170 -121.97 -132.02 34.80
C GLU A 170 -121.00 -131.10 35.57
N LYS A 171 -120.71 -131.40 36.84
CA LYS A 171 -119.70 -130.66 37.63
C LYS A 171 -118.27 -130.91 37.18
N VAL A 172 -117.90 -132.13 36.80
CA VAL A 172 -116.56 -132.43 36.28
C VAL A 172 -116.32 -131.70 34.96
N ALA A 173 -117.31 -131.67 34.06
CA ALA A 173 -117.22 -130.94 32.80
C ALA A 173 -117.07 -129.41 32.99
N LEU A 174 -117.72 -128.83 34.02
CA LEU A 174 -117.50 -127.43 34.42
C LEU A 174 -116.08 -127.20 34.94
N ILE A 175 -115.58 -128.07 35.82
CA ILE A 175 -114.23 -127.94 36.39
C ILE A 175 -113.15 -128.09 35.31
N ASP A 176 -113.29 -129.02 34.36
CA ASP A 176 -112.36 -129.14 33.23
C ASP A 176 -112.35 -127.87 32.35
N PHE A 177 -113.51 -127.22 32.17
CA PHE A 177 -113.63 -125.97 31.42
C PHE A 177 -113.00 -124.78 32.18
N GLU A 178 -113.23 -124.67 33.49
CA GLU A 178 -112.55 -123.69 34.36
C GLU A 178 -111.03 -123.90 34.36
N VAL A 179 -110.56 -125.15 34.44
CA VAL A 179 -109.14 -125.51 34.38
C VAL A 179 -108.51 -125.14 33.04
N GLU A 180 -109.20 -125.31 31.91
CA GLU A 180 -108.66 -124.93 30.60
C GLU A 180 -108.71 -123.40 30.37
N LEU A 181 -109.72 -122.70 30.91
CA LEU A 181 -109.72 -121.24 31.01
C LEU A 181 -108.51 -120.73 31.80
N TYR A 182 -108.26 -121.25 33.00
CA TYR A 182 -107.08 -120.89 33.80
C TYR A 182 -105.76 -121.22 33.09
N LYS A 183 -105.70 -122.29 32.28
CA LYS A 183 -104.51 -122.54 31.42
C LYS A 183 -104.39 -121.54 30.28
N ILE A 184 -105.48 -120.97 29.76
CA ILE A 184 -105.44 -119.90 28.74
C ILE A 184 -104.97 -118.59 29.39
N GLU A 185 -105.51 -118.23 30.56
CA GLU A 185 -105.06 -117.07 31.35
C GLU A 185 -103.58 -117.19 31.74
N LEU A 186 -103.14 -118.35 32.23
CA LEU A 186 -101.72 -118.62 32.54
C LEU A 186 -100.82 -118.48 31.29
N ARG A 187 -101.31 -118.88 30.11
CA ARG A 187 -100.59 -118.69 28.83
C ARG A 187 -100.53 -117.20 28.43
N ALA A 188 -101.60 -116.44 28.68
CA ALA A 188 -101.63 -115.00 28.44
C ALA A 188 -100.67 -114.24 29.37
N CYS A 189 -100.80 -114.42 30.69
CA CYS A 189 -99.92 -113.78 31.67
C CYS A 189 -98.46 -114.20 31.52
N LYS A 190 -98.17 -115.43 31.05
CA LYS A 190 -96.79 -115.80 30.70
C LYS A 190 -96.28 -115.00 29.49
N LYS A 191 -97.08 -114.83 28.43
CA LYS A 191 -96.69 -114.04 27.26
C LYS A 191 -96.47 -112.56 27.63
N GLU A 192 -97.32 -111.99 28.49
CA GLU A 192 -97.14 -110.65 29.04
C GLU A 192 -95.86 -110.54 29.88
N LEU A 193 -95.53 -111.55 30.69
CA LEU A 193 -94.28 -111.60 31.45
C LEU A 193 -93.04 -111.70 30.55
N ASP A 194 -93.10 -112.53 29.50
CA ASP A 194 -92.01 -112.67 28.52
C ASP A 194 -91.81 -111.34 27.75
N GLU A 195 -92.88 -110.64 27.35
CA GLU A 195 -92.83 -109.30 26.73
C GLU A 195 -92.25 -108.24 27.67
N VAL A 196 -92.64 -108.23 28.96
CA VAL A 196 -92.08 -107.33 29.97
C VAL A 196 -90.59 -107.61 30.25
N LEU A 197 -90.15 -108.87 30.13
CA LEU A 197 -88.73 -109.23 30.25
C LEU A 197 -87.90 -108.72 29.07
N ASP A 198 -88.41 -108.81 27.84
CA ASP A 198 -87.78 -108.24 26.65
C ASP A 198 -87.72 -106.70 26.72
N ASP A 199 -88.79 -106.04 27.16
CA ASP A 199 -88.80 -104.59 27.36
C ASP A 199 -87.84 -104.16 28.49
N LEU A 200 -87.71 -104.96 29.55
CA LEU A 200 -86.73 -104.73 30.62
C LEU A 200 -85.29 -104.88 30.12
N CYS A 201 -85.01 -105.84 29.23
CA CYS A 201 -83.70 -105.98 28.57
C CYS A 201 -83.43 -104.81 27.61
N SER A 202 -84.41 -104.43 26.78
CA SER A 202 -84.39 -103.24 25.93
C SER A 202 -84.09 -101.96 26.73
N CYS A 203 -84.69 -101.81 27.91
CA CYS A 203 -84.44 -100.69 28.81
C CYS A 203 -83.04 -100.74 29.46
N LYS A 204 -82.53 -101.92 29.85
CA LYS A 204 -81.15 -102.08 30.36
C LYS A 204 -80.12 -101.67 29.30
N ASP A 205 -80.30 -102.10 28.05
CA ASP A 205 -79.39 -101.76 26.95
C ASP A 205 -79.42 -100.25 26.61
N LYS A 206 -80.62 -99.64 26.59
CA LYS A 206 -80.77 -98.19 26.44
C LYS A 206 -80.07 -97.44 27.58
N ARG A 207 -80.21 -97.91 28.83
CA ARG A 207 -79.55 -97.31 30.00
C ARG A 207 -78.03 -97.45 29.91
N ALA A 208 -77.51 -98.63 29.55
CA ALA A 208 -76.07 -98.86 29.39
C ALA A 208 -75.44 -97.98 28.30
N LYS A 209 -76.13 -97.79 27.16
CA LYS A 209 -75.71 -96.86 26.11
C LYS A 209 -75.63 -95.42 26.63
N MET A 210 -76.69 -94.95 27.29
CA MET A 210 -76.72 -93.58 27.83
C MET A 210 -75.74 -93.38 29.00
N GLU A 211 -75.43 -94.41 29.79
CA GLU A 211 -74.34 -94.38 30.80
C GLU A 211 -72.95 -94.21 30.16
N VAL A 212 -72.72 -94.78 28.97
CA VAL A 212 -71.47 -94.59 28.20
C VAL A 212 -71.42 -93.19 27.58
N GLU A 213 -72.51 -92.72 26.96
CA GLU A 213 -72.60 -91.38 26.38
C GLU A 213 -72.41 -90.29 27.46
N MET A 214 -73.04 -90.44 28.62
CA MET A 214 -72.85 -89.56 29.79
C MET A 214 -71.45 -89.61 30.39
N ARG A 215 -70.69 -90.70 30.16
CA ARG A 215 -69.27 -90.76 30.52
C ARG A 215 -68.44 -89.98 29.51
N MET A 216 -68.62 -90.24 28.21
CA MET A 216 -67.91 -89.53 27.14
C MET A 216 -68.14 -88.01 27.20
N MET A 217 -69.38 -87.56 27.44
CA MET A 217 -69.68 -86.13 27.63
C MET A 217 -69.00 -85.54 28.87
N ARG A 218 -68.92 -86.28 29.98
CA ARG A 218 -68.21 -85.82 31.20
C ARG A 218 -66.71 -85.71 30.96
N ASP A 219 -66.12 -86.69 30.27
CA ASP A 219 -64.68 -86.75 30.00
C ASP A 219 -64.28 -85.63 28.99
N GLN A 220 -65.11 -85.40 27.96
CA GLN A 220 -64.96 -84.25 27.06
C GLN A 220 -65.05 -82.93 27.82
N LEU A 221 -66.11 -82.71 28.61
CA LEU A 221 -66.30 -81.46 29.38
C LEU A 221 -65.13 -81.23 30.37
N SER A 222 -64.61 -82.29 31.00
CA SER A 222 -63.43 -82.21 31.87
C SER A 222 -62.17 -81.78 31.10
N SER A 223 -61.97 -82.30 29.88
CA SER A 223 -60.88 -81.88 28.99
C SER A 223 -61.01 -80.41 28.56
N GLU A 224 -62.22 -79.97 28.20
CA GLU A 224 -62.51 -78.60 27.79
C GLU A 224 -62.24 -77.62 28.94
N ILE A 225 -62.74 -77.92 30.15
CA ILE A 225 -62.46 -77.16 31.38
C ILE A 225 -60.95 -77.09 31.64
N SER A 226 -60.20 -78.18 31.45
CA SER A 226 -58.74 -78.17 31.58
C SER A 226 -58.07 -77.21 30.59
N THR A 227 -58.52 -77.17 29.34
CA THR A 227 -57.99 -76.21 28.35
C THR A 227 -58.43 -74.76 28.63
N ALA A 228 -59.63 -74.54 29.16
CA ALA A 228 -60.13 -73.22 29.52
C ALA A 228 -59.32 -72.64 30.70
N ASN A 229 -59.09 -73.44 31.75
CA ASN A 229 -58.30 -73.03 32.91
C ASN A 229 -56.85 -72.68 32.54
N LYS A 230 -56.23 -73.42 31.60
CA LYS A 230 -54.90 -73.06 31.07
C LYS A 230 -54.92 -71.71 30.34
N ARG A 231 -55.86 -71.50 29.41
CA ARG A 231 -56.00 -70.22 28.69
C ARG A 231 -56.25 -69.04 29.65
N ASN A 232 -57.05 -69.23 30.71
CA ASN A 232 -57.28 -68.19 31.72
C ASN A 232 -55.98 -67.83 32.46
N TYR A 233 -55.17 -68.82 32.86
CA TYR A 233 -53.88 -68.58 33.50
C TYR A 233 -52.89 -67.86 32.56
N ASP A 234 -52.82 -68.28 31.29
CA ASP A 234 -51.98 -67.65 30.28
C ASP A 234 -52.40 -66.18 30.03
N LEU A 235 -53.71 -65.90 30.01
CA LEU A 235 -54.27 -64.54 29.88
C LEU A 235 -54.05 -63.68 31.12
N GLU A 236 -54.14 -64.24 32.34
CA GLU A 236 -53.85 -63.53 33.59
C GLU A 236 -52.38 -63.10 33.64
N MET A 237 -51.47 -63.99 33.24
CA MET A 237 -50.04 -63.68 33.09
C MET A 237 -49.78 -62.61 32.02
N GLN A 238 -50.51 -62.63 30.90
CA GLN A 238 -50.42 -61.57 29.88
C GLN A 238 -50.94 -60.22 30.39
N SER A 239 -52.08 -60.18 31.09
CA SER A 239 -52.62 -58.95 31.69
C SER A 239 -51.60 -58.33 32.64
N LYS A 240 -51.00 -59.14 33.52
CA LYS A 240 -50.01 -58.68 34.50
C LYS A 240 -48.73 -58.14 33.84
N ASN A 241 -48.32 -58.72 32.71
CA ASN A 241 -47.19 -58.21 31.94
C ASN A 241 -47.52 -56.86 31.27
N LEU A 242 -48.70 -56.72 30.66
CA LEU A 242 -49.18 -55.47 30.06
C LEU A 242 -49.36 -54.36 31.11
N GLU A 243 -49.81 -54.69 32.32
CA GLU A 243 -49.89 -53.76 33.46
C GLU A 243 -48.50 -53.22 33.85
N ASN A 244 -47.48 -54.07 33.87
CA ASN A 244 -46.09 -53.65 34.13
C ASN A 244 -45.52 -52.77 32.99
N GLU A 245 -45.77 -53.13 31.73
CA GLU A 245 -45.37 -52.33 30.56
C GLU A 245 -46.04 -50.94 30.58
N VAL A 246 -47.34 -50.87 30.83
CA VAL A 246 -48.08 -49.61 30.99
C VAL A 246 -47.54 -48.79 32.18
N SER A 247 -47.06 -49.41 33.25
CA SER A 247 -46.40 -48.73 34.37
C SER A 247 -45.04 -48.12 33.98
N SER A 248 -44.22 -48.84 33.21
CA SER A 248 -42.94 -48.34 32.68
C SER A 248 -43.16 -47.15 31.74
N ILE A 249 -44.05 -47.33 30.76
CA ILE A 249 -44.40 -46.30 29.77
C ILE A 249 -44.94 -45.03 30.43
N ARG A 250 -45.74 -45.16 31.51
CA ARG A 250 -46.20 -44.00 32.30
C ARG A 250 -45.06 -43.27 33.02
N SER A 251 -44.07 -44.00 33.51
CA SER A 251 -42.90 -43.43 34.19
C SER A 251 -41.96 -42.72 33.19
N GLU A 252 -41.73 -43.32 32.02
CA GLU A 252 -40.98 -42.74 30.91
C GLU A 252 -41.69 -41.49 30.34
N LEU A 253 -43.02 -41.54 30.18
CA LEU A 253 -43.84 -40.41 29.77
C LEU A 253 -43.80 -39.25 30.79
N HIS A 254 -43.75 -39.56 32.08
CA HIS A 254 -43.60 -38.53 33.12
C HIS A 254 -42.22 -37.86 33.05
N SER A 255 -41.14 -38.65 32.96
CA SER A 255 -39.77 -38.10 32.90
C SER A 255 -39.52 -37.30 31.62
N THR A 256 -40.01 -37.77 30.47
CA THR A 256 -39.91 -37.01 29.20
C THR A 256 -40.75 -35.73 29.23
N LYS A 257 -41.88 -35.69 29.93
CA LYS A 257 -42.63 -34.44 30.19
C LYS A 257 -41.85 -33.45 31.07
N GLU A 258 -41.20 -33.92 32.13
CA GLU A 258 -40.35 -33.07 32.98
C GLU A 258 -39.16 -32.50 32.20
N GLN A 259 -38.52 -33.32 31.36
CA GLN A 259 -37.46 -32.88 30.45
C GLN A 259 -37.98 -31.80 29.48
N LEU A 260 -39.16 -32.00 28.87
CA LEU A 260 -39.78 -31.02 27.98
C LEU A 260 -40.09 -29.69 28.71
N GLU A 261 -40.64 -29.74 29.92
CA GLU A 261 -40.88 -28.55 30.75
C GLU A 261 -39.57 -27.85 31.17
N SER A 262 -38.47 -28.58 31.34
CA SER A 262 -37.15 -27.99 31.58
C SER A 262 -36.58 -27.32 30.32
N SER A 263 -36.79 -27.93 29.14
CA SER A 263 -36.32 -27.39 27.87
C SER A 263 -37.10 -26.16 27.42
N ASP A 264 -38.41 -26.08 27.71
CA ASP A 264 -39.24 -24.88 27.48
C ASP A 264 -38.79 -23.69 28.35
N LYS A 265 -38.45 -23.94 29.62
CA LYS A 265 -37.86 -22.92 30.51
C LYS A 265 -36.51 -22.44 29.98
N ASN A 266 -35.65 -23.35 29.54
CA ASN A 266 -34.35 -23.00 28.94
C ASN A 266 -34.51 -22.21 27.63
N MET A 267 -35.50 -22.56 26.79
CA MET A 267 -35.78 -21.83 25.55
C MET A 267 -36.15 -20.37 25.83
N LYS A 268 -37.04 -20.12 26.80
CA LYS A 268 -37.45 -18.77 27.21
C LYS A 268 -36.27 -17.92 27.70
N VAL A 269 -35.36 -18.50 28.48
CA VAL A 269 -34.12 -17.82 28.91
C VAL A 269 -33.23 -17.48 27.71
N ILE A 270 -33.13 -18.36 26.71
CA ILE A 270 -32.37 -18.11 25.47
C ILE A 270 -33.06 -17.01 24.62
N GLU A 271 -34.38 -16.98 24.53
CA GLU A 271 -35.14 -15.93 23.84
C GLU A 271 -34.96 -14.56 24.50
N GLU A 272 -34.98 -14.50 25.85
CA GLU A 272 -34.69 -13.27 26.61
C GLU A 272 -33.24 -12.79 26.39
N GLN A 273 -32.26 -13.68 26.48
CA GLN A 273 -30.85 -13.37 26.22
C GLN A 273 -30.62 -12.89 24.78
N LEU A 274 -31.25 -13.54 23.79
CA LEU A 274 -31.22 -13.10 22.40
C LEU A 274 -31.85 -11.71 22.24
N GLY A 275 -32.95 -11.44 22.96
CA GLY A 275 -33.59 -10.13 23.00
C GLY A 275 -32.74 -9.02 23.64
N VAL A 276 -31.84 -9.36 24.57
CA VAL A 276 -30.83 -8.43 25.13
C VAL A 276 -29.71 -8.20 24.11
N ALA A 277 -29.09 -9.25 23.59
CA ALA A 277 -28.00 -9.14 22.62
C ALA A 277 -28.42 -8.38 21.34
N GLN A 278 -29.67 -8.54 20.88
CA GLN A 278 -30.21 -7.75 19.76
C GLN A 278 -30.39 -6.25 20.07
N LYS A 279 -30.57 -5.85 21.33
CA LYS A 279 -30.61 -4.43 21.74
C LYS A 279 -29.21 -3.85 21.83
N GLU A 280 -28.28 -4.57 22.42
CA GLU A 280 -26.86 -4.20 22.52
C GLU A 280 -26.24 -4.01 21.12
N LEU A 281 -26.45 -4.98 20.22
CA LEU A 281 -25.99 -4.90 18.83
C LEU A 281 -26.59 -3.67 18.10
N LYS A 282 -27.83 -3.29 18.38
CA LYS A 282 -28.42 -2.05 17.85
C LYS A 282 -27.74 -0.80 18.42
N SER A 283 -27.45 -0.75 19.72
CA SER A 283 -26.72 0.37 20.35
C SER A 283 -25.33 0.56 19.74
N VAL A 284 -24.52 -0.51 19.73
CA VAL A 284 -23.17 -0.52 19.14
C VAL A 284 -23.21 -0.13 17.66
N ARG A 285 -24.26 -0.50 16.92
CA ARG A 285 -24.43 -0.09 15.52
C ARG A 285 -24.73 1.40 15.35
N SER A 286 -25.49 2.01 16.25
CA SER A 286 -25.68 3.47 16.26
C SER A 286 -24.41 4.22 16.69
N GLU A 287 -23.70 3.72 17.71
CA GLU A 287 -22.42 4.28 18.17
C GLU A 287 -21.36 4.22 17.07
N LEU A 288 -21.25 3.10 16.36
CA LEU A 288 -20.36 2.95 15.20
C LEU A 288 -20.72 3.89 14.04
N HIS A 289 -22.00 4.24 13.88
CA HIS A 289 -22.42 5.23 12.89
C HIS A 289 -22.00 6.65 13.31
N THR A 290 -22.22 7.05 14.57
CA THR A 290 -21.81 8.39 15.03
C THR A 290 -20.29 8.58 15.01
N VAL A 291 -19.51 7.55 15.36
CA VAL A 291 -18.04 7.58 15.23
C VAL A 291 -17.60 7.65 13.76
N ARG A 292 -18.28 6.94 12.85
CA ARG A 292 -18.01 7.01 11.41
C ARG A 292 -18.25 8.42 10.86
N ASP A 293 -19.34 9.06 11.27
CA ASP A 293 -19.70 10.39 10.77
C ASP A 293 -18.75 11.47 11.32
N GLN A 294 -18.39 11.39 12.61
CA GLN A 294 -17.35 12.22 13.23
C GLN A 294 -16.01 12.11 12.49
N LEU A 295 -15.60 10.90 12.11
CA LEU A 295 -14.35 10.67 11.36
C LEU A 295 -14.39 11.31 9.96
N LEU A 296 -15.55 11.30 9.29
CA LEU A 296 -15.73 11.94 7.98
C LEU A 296 -15.65 13.47 8.08
N ASP A 297 -16.24 14.07 9.12
CA ASP A 297 -16.13 15.50 9.40
C ASP A 297 -14.67 15.90 9.72
N GLU A 298 -13.96 15.12 10.54
CA GLU A 298 -12.56 15.39 10.89
C GLU A 298 -11.63 15.27 9.66
N ILE A 299 -11.86 14.28 8.78
CA ILE A 299 -11.17 14.16 7.49
C ILE A 299 -11.45 15.40 6.60
N SER A 300 -12.70 15.87 6.56
CA SER A 300 -13.09 17.07 5.80
C SER A 300 -12.35 18.33 6.29
N ILE A 301 -12.32 18.53 7.62
CA ILE A 301 -11.60 19.63 8.27
C ILE A 301 -10.09 19.55 8.01
N SER A 302 -9.51 18.36 8.13
CA SER A 302 -8.08 18.11 7.88
C SER A 302 -7.68 18.37 6.43
N ASN A 303 -8.49 17.93 5.47
CA ASN A 303 -8.25 18.19 4.04
C ASN A 303 -8.30 19.69 3.71
N LYS A 304 -9.27 20.43 4.27
CA LYS A 304 -9.30 21.89 4.13
C LYS A 304 -8.05 22.55 4.71
N ARG A 305 -7.63 22.14 5.92
CA ARG A 305 -6.42 22.65 6.58
C ARG A 305 -5.15 22.37 5.76
N ASN A 306 -5.05 21.21 5.12
CA ASN A 306 -3.93 20.89 4.25
C ASN A 306 -3.91 21.77 2.99
N TYR A 307 -5.06 22.05 2.38
CA TYR A 307 -5.18 22.96 1.24
C TYR A 307 -4.78 24.41 1.62
N ASP A 308 -5.25 24.90 2.76
CA ASP A 308 -4.89 26.23 3.29
C ASP A 308 -3.37 26.33 3.58
N LEU A 309 -2.74 25.24 4.06
CA LEU A 309 -1.28 25.15 4.25
C LEU A 309 -0.50 25.07 2.93
N GLU A 310 -0.98 24.32 1.94
CA GLU A 310 -0.35 24.21 0.62
C GLU A 310 -0.34 25.56 -0.10
N MET A 311 -1.44 26.32 -0.05
CA MET A 311 -1.51 27.68 -0.57
C MET A 311 -0.56 28.63 0.17
N LYS A 312 -0.41 28.47 1.49
CA LYS A 312 0.56 29.26 2.26
C LYS A 312 2.02 28.91 1.93
N SER A 313 2.32 27.63 1.66
CA SER A 313 3.65 27.21 1.18
C SER A 313 3.99 27.90 -0.14
N LYS A 314 3.07 27.87 -1.11
CA LYS A 314 3.24 28.55 -2.41
C LYS A 314 3.40 30.07 -2.30
N SER A 315 2.74 30.72 -1.33
CA SER A 315 3.00 32.14 -1.03
C SER A 315 4.44 32.35 -0.58
N LEU A 316 4.88 31.59 0.42
CA LEU A 316 6.24 31.68 0.98
C LEU A 316 7.34 31.31 -0.03
N GLU A 317 7.07 30.37 -0.94
CA GLU A 317 7.96 30.01 -2.05
C GLU A 317 8.12 31.16 -3.05
N ASN A 318 7.03 31.86 -3.39
CA ASN A 318 7.07 33.05 -4.23
C ASN A 318 7.75 34.24 -3.53
N GLU A 319 7.48 34.46 -2.25
CA GLU A 319 8.14 35.48 -1.41
C GLU A 319 9.66 35.22 -1.34
N LEU A 320 10.06 33.97 -1.10
CA LEU A 320 11.47 33.55 -1.10
C LEU A 320 12.14 33.76 -2.46
N SER A 321 11.42 33.49 -3.56
CA SER A 321 11.90 33.75 -4.93
C SER A 321 12.10 35.24 -5.22
N SER A 322 11.23 36.12 -4.68
CA SER A 322 11.43 37.58 -4.75
C SER A 322 12.67 38.00 -3.98
N VAL A 323 12.80 37.56 -2.72
CA VAL A 323 13.94 37.89 -1.85
C VAL A 323 15.27 37.39 -2.43
N LEU A 324 15.30 36.21 -3.06
CA LEU A 324 16.50 35.72 -3.77
C LEU A 324 16.85 36.59 -4.99
N SER A 325 15.85 37.10 -5.71
CA SER A 325 16.05 38.00 -6.86
C SER A 325 16.54 39.38 -6.42
N GLU A 326 16.01 39.92 -5.31
CA GLU A 326 16.46 41.15 -4.67
C GLU A 326 17.88 41.01 -4.09
N LEU A 327 18.21 39.85 -3.50
CA LEU A 327 19.55 39.53 -3.00
C LEU A 327 20.59 39.46 -4.13
N GLN A 328 20.22 38.89 -5.29
CA GLN A 328 21.10 38.89 -6.46
C GLN A 328 21.28 40.31 -7.03
N SER A 329 20.19 41.08 -7.17
CA SER A 329 20.26 42.49 -7.63
C SER A 329 21.12 43.37 -6.72
N THR A 330 21.00 43.23 -5.41
CA THR A 330 21.84 43.98 -4.44
C THR A 330 23.29 43.51 -4.43
N LYS A 331 23.57 42.22 -4.69
CA LYS A 331 24.93 41.72 -4.92
C LYS A 331 25.55 42.30 -6.19
N ASP A 332 24.82 42.35 -7.30
CA ASP A 332 25.28 42.92 -8.57
C ASP A 332 25.56 44.43 -8.45
N GLN A 333 24.72 45.15 -7.68
CA GLN A 333 24.97 46.55 -7.31
C GLN A 333 26.22 46.73 -6.44
N LEU A 334 26.46 45.83 -5.49
CA LEU A 334 27.66 45.86 -4.63
C LEU A 334 28.94 45.60 -5.45
N GLU A 335 28.90 44.65 -6.39
CA GLU A 335 30.04 44.36 -7.28
C GLU A 335 30.33 45.54 -8.21
N SER A 336 29.30 46.15 -8.79
CA SER A 336 29.40 47.41 -9.57
C SER A 336 29.98 48.56 -8.73
N SER A 337 29.51 48.75 -7.49
CA SER A 337 30.03 49.76 -6.57
C SER A 337 31.51 49.53 -6.21
N ASN A 338 31.90 48.28 -5.96
CA ASN A 338 33.28 47.89 -5.69
C ASN A 338 34.20 48.15 -6.90
N ASN A 339 33.71 47.89 -8.12
CA ASN A 339 34.45 48.21 -9.35
C ASN A 339 34.65 49.72 -9.52
N ASN A 340 33.63 50.55 -9.24
CA ASN A 340 33.75 52.00 -9.25
C ASN A 340 34.75 52.51 -8.19
N VAL A 341 34.79 51.91 -7.00
CA VAL A 341 35.79 52.23 -5.95
C VAL A 341 37.21 51.86 -6.40
N ASN A 342 37.38 50.72 -7.08
CA ASN A 342 38.68 50.33 -7.64
C ASN A 342 39.14 51.29 -8.75
N GLU A 343 38.22 51.74 -9.62
CA GLU A 343 38.54 52.74 -10.65
C GLU A 343 38.92 54.09 -10.04
N LEU A 344 38.15 54.59 -9.06
CA LEU A 344 38.46 55.83 -8.34
C LEU A 344 39.81 55.76 -7.60
N ASN A 345 40.15 54.61 -7.00
CA ASN A 345 41.48 54.38 -6.42
C ASN A 345 42.59 54.39 -7.49
N GLY A 346 42.31 53.86 -8.69
CA GLY A 346 43.21 53.96 -9.85
C GLY A 346 43.44 55.40 -10.29
N GLN A 347 42.37 56.17 -10.46
CA GLN A 347 42.41 57.59 -10.81
C GLN A 347 43.18 58.41 -9.74
N LEU A 348 42.92 58.17 -8.46
CA LEU A 348 43.62 58.80 -7.33
C LEU A 348 45.12 58.44 -7.28
N CYS A 349 45.48 57.21 -7.68
CA CYS A 349 46.88 56.81 -7.85
C CYS A 349 47.57 57.55 -9.00
N MET A 350 46.87 57.83 -10.11
CA MET A 350 47.41 58.68 -11.19
C MET A 350 47.57 60.13 -10.74
N ALA A 351 46.53 60.72 -10.15
CA ALA A 351 46.56 62.10 -9.65
C ALA A 351 47.67 62.33 -8.62
N ASN A 352 47.95 61.37 -7.74
CA ASN A 352 49.08 61.44 -6.80
C ASN A 352 50.46 61.38 -7.50
N LYS A 353 50.60 60.63 -8.60
CA LYS A 353 51.83 60.61 -9.40
C LYS A 353 52.03 61.93 -10.16
N GLU A 354 50.96 62.47 -10.75
CA GLU A 354 50.96 63.77 -11.43
C GLU A 354 51.32 64.90 -10.45
N LEU A 355 50.67 64.93 -9.27
CA LEU A 355 50.98 65.88 -8.21
C LEU A 355 52.44 65.76 -7.75
N SER A 356 52.96 64.54 -7.62
CA SER A 356 54.37 64.32 -7.28
C SER A 356 55.34 64.77 -8.39
N SER A 357 54.96 64.66 -9.67
CA SER A 357 55.75 65.20 -10.80
C SER A 357 55.76 66.73 -10.76
N ILE A 358 54.58 67.35 -10.67
CA ILE A 358 54.41 68.80 -10.57
C ILE A 358 55.16 69.37 -9.36
N GLN A 359 55.17 68.66 -8.23
CA GLN A 359 55.90 69.07 -7.03
C GLN A 359 57.43 69.00 -7.22
N CYS A 360 57.93 68.04 -8.01
CA CYS A 360 59.34 67.92 -8.39
C CYS A 360 59.76 68.98 -9.42
N GLU A 361 58.91 69.23 -10.42
CA GLU A 361 59.07 70.30 -11.42
C GLU A 361 59.07 71.68 -10.75
N LEU A 362 58.17 71.91 -9.79
CA LEU A 362 58.10 73.15 -9.01
C LEU A 362 59.30 73.35 -8.09
N HIS A 363 59.87 72.27 -7.53
CA HIS A 363 61.13 72.35 -6.78
C HIS A 363 62.31 72.69 -7.69
N THR A 364 62.41 72.01 -8.84
CA THR A 364 63.44 72.26 -9.87
C THR A 364 63.39 73.70 -10.37
N THR A 365 62.17 74.18 -10.65
CA THR A 365 61.91 75.57 -11.08
C THR A 365 62.30 76.56 -9.98
N ARG A 366 61.92 76.31 -8.71
CA ARG A 366 62.33 77.15 -7.56
C ARG A 366 63.84 77.24 -7.44
N ASP A 367 64.57 76.14 -7.61
CA ASP A 367 66.02 76.09 -7.44
C ASP A 367 66.75 76.76 -8.61
N GLN A 368 66.22 76.64 -9.83
CA GLN A 368 66.68 77.42 -10.98
C GLN A 368 66.46 78.92 -10.77
N HIS A 369 65.25 79.35 -10.40
CA HIS A 369 64.96 80.76 -10.10
C HIS A 369 65.84 81.30 -8.95
N SER A 370 66.11 80.50 -7.93
CA SER A 370 67.04 80.85 -6.84
C SER A 370 68.47 81.08 -7.35
N SER A 371 68.93 80.23 -8.29
CA SER A 371 70.24 80.34 -8.95
C SER A 371 70.33 81.57 -9.88
N GLU A 372 69.27 81.86 -10.61
CA GLU A 372 69.14 83.06 -11.44
C GLU A 372 69.13 84.35 -10.61
N ILE A 373 68.41 84.37 -9.47
CA ILE A 373 68.45 85.47 -8.50
C ILE A 373 69.86 85.64 -7.92
N SER A 374 70.54 84.55 -7.56
CA SER A 374 71.93 84.59 -7.05
C SER A 374 72.91 85.18 -8.06
N THR A 375 72.80 84.81 -9.35
CA THR A 375 73.65 85.35 -10.41
C THR A 375 73.30 86.79 -10.78
N SER A 376 72.01 87.14 -10.79
CA SER A 376 71.53 88.51 -11.00
C SER A 376 72.00 89.46 -9.89
N ASN A 377 71.91 89.04 -8.62
CA ASN A 377 72.43 89.82 -7.49
C ASN A 377 73.95 90.03 -7.56
N LYS A 378 74.73 89.00 -7.94
CA LYS A 378 76.17 89.14 -8.22
C LYS A 378 76.45 90.09 -9.38
N ARG A 379 75.60 90.12 -10.42
CA ARG A 379 75.71 91.07 -11.54
C ARG A 379 75.41 92.50 -11.10
N ASN A 380 74.37 92.72 -10.31
CA ASN A 380 74.01 94.04 -9.77
C ASN A 380 75.10 94.58 -8.84
N TYR A 381 75.65 93.76 -7.93
CA TYR A 381 76.77 94.16 -7.08
C TYR A 381 78.01 94.59 -7.91
N ASN A 382 78.35 93.84 -8.96
CA ASN A 382 79.43 94.21 -9.89
C ASN A 382 79.14 95.48 -10.69
N LEU A 383 77.87 95.77 -11.02
CA LEU A 383 77.46 97.01 -11.68
C LEU A 383 77.51 98.21 -10.71
N GLU A 384 77.09 98.04 -9.47
CA GLU A 384 77.17 99.07 -8.42
C GLU A 384 78.63 99.46 -8.13
N MET A 385 79.53 98.48 -8.02
CA MET A 385 80.98 98.73 -7.86
C MET A 385 81.58 99.44 -9.08
N LYS A 386 81.11 99.16 -10.29
CA LYS A 386 81.48 99.93 -11.49
C LYS A 386 80.92 101.36 -11.46
N SER A 387 79.69 101.56 -11.00
CA SER A 387 79.09 102.89 -10.83
C SER A 387 79.92 103.74 -9.88
N LYS A 388 80.21 103.23 -8.67
CA LYS A 388 81.09 103.90 -7.69
C LYS A 388 82.49 104.18 -8.22
N THR A 389 83.04 103.30 -9.06
CA THR A 389 84.34 103.53 -9.73
C THR A 389 84.25 104.68 -10.74
N LEU A 390 83.19 104.74 -11.54
CA LEU A 390 82.95 105.82 -12.51
C LEU A 390 82.62 107.16 -11.82
N GLU A 391 81.84 107.15 -10.73
CA GLU A 391 81.55 108.31 -9.90
C GLU A 391 82.84 108.91 -9.31
N ASN A 392 83.74 108.07 -8.79
CA ASN A 392 85.06 108.50 -8.33
C ASN A 392 85.92 109.08 -9.48
N GLN A 393 85.89 108.47 -10.67
CA GLN A 393 86.60 109.00 -11.85
C GLN A 393 86.03 110.35 -12.32
N ILE A 394 84.70 110.52 -12.30
CA ILE A 394 84.03 111.78 -12.60
C ILE A 394 84.41 112.85 -11.57
N SER A 395 84.45 112.51 -10.28
CA SER A 395 84.88 113.43 -9.22
C SER A 395 86.34 113.88 -9.38
N LEU A 396 87.25 112.95 -9.72
CA LEU A 396 88.64 113.28 -10.04
C LEU A 396 88.73 114.21 -11.26
N LEU A 397 88.09 113.87 -12.38
CA LEU A 397 88.06 114.69 -13.60
C LEU A 397 87.43 116.08 -13.35
N GLN A 398 86.42 116.20 -12.49
CA GLN A 398 85.86 117.48 -12.07
C GLN A 398 86.88 118.31 -11.28
N SER A 399 87.68 117.69 -10.40
CA SER A 399 88.74 118.38 -9.66
C SER A 399 89.90 118.82 -10.55
N GLU A 400 90.29 118.00 -11.54
CA GLU A 400 91.30 118.35 -12.55
C GLU A 400 90.81 119.49 -13.44
N LEU A 401 89.57 119.43 -13.93
CA LEU A 401 88.95 120.48 -14.74
C LEU A 401 88.85 121.79 -13.95
N HIS A 402 88.51 121.75 -12.65
CA HIS A 402 88.53 122.92 -11.79
C HIS A 402 89.96 123.48 -11.61
N SER A 403 90.97 122.62 -11.41
CA SER A 403 92.38 123.03 -11.34
C SER A 403 92.85 123.72 -12.63
N VAL A 404 92.57 123.13 -13.80
CA VAL A 404 92.90 123.70 -15.12
C VAL A 404 92.15 125.02 -15.34
N ARG A 405 90.88 125.12 -14.92
CA ARG A 405 90.11 126.37 -15.00
C ARG A 405 90.72 127.48 -14.13
N ASN A 406 91.18 127.16 -12.93
CA ASN A 406 91.83 128.12 -12.03
C ASN A 406 93.21 128.56 -12.58
N GLN A 407 93.96 127.65 -13.20
CA GLN A 407 95.19 127.97 -13.92
C GLN A 407 94.93 128.88 -15.14
N LEU A 408 93.87 128.61 -15.90
CA LEU A 408 93.47 129.45 -17.03
C LEU A 408 93.06 130.86 -16.57
N GLU A 409 92.27 130.98 -15.50
CA GLU A 409 91.89 132.28 -14.93
C GLU A 409 93.09 133.06 -14.38
N PHE A 410 94.10 132.37 -13.82
CA PHE A 410 95.37 132.99 -13.46
C PHE A 410 96.13 133.50 -14.69
N SER A 411 96.23 132.68 -15.75
CA SER A 411 96.86 133.09 -17.01
C SER A 411 96.15 134.27 -17.68
N ASP A 412 94.81 134.32 -17.63
CA ASP A 412 94.00 135.40 -18.20
C ASP A 412 94.21 136.75 -17.48
N LYS A 413 94.48 136.71 -16.16
CA LYS A 413 94.90 137.88 -15.38
C LYS A 413 96.31 138.33 -15.75
N VAL A 414 97.26 137.40 -15.90
CA VAL A 414 98.63 137.73 -16.34
C VAL A 414 98.65 138.32 -17.75
N VAL A 415 97.81 137.83 -18.66
CA VAL A 415 97.67 138.41 -20.02
C VAL A 415 97.19 139.87 -19.95
N LYS A 416 96.14 140.16 -19.17
CA LYS A 416 95.63 141.54 -19.01
C LYS A 416 96.66 142.49 -18.42
N GLU A 417 97.42 142.06 -17.41
CA GLU A 417 98.48 142.88 -16.82
C GLU A 417 99.63 143.12 -17.82
N LEU A 418 99.92 142.17 -18.70
CA LEU A 418 100.85 142.36 -19.82
C LEU A 418 100.30 143.30 -20.91
N GLU A 419 98.99 143.28 -21.20
CA GLU A 419 98.34 144.22 -22.14
C GLU A 419 98.35 145.67 -21.60
N GLU A 420 98.14 145.85 -20.29
CA GLU A 420 98.29 147.16 -19.63
C GLU A 420 99.75 147.64 -19.63
N GLN A 421 100.72 146.76 -19.36
CA GLN A 421 102.15 147.09 -19.46
C GLN A 421 102.57 147.44 -20.89
N LEU A 422 102.06 146.73 -21.91
CA LEU A 422 102.32 147.01 -23.32
C LEU A 422 101.78 148.39 -23.71
N SER A 423 100.56 148.71 -23.27
CA SER A 423 99.93 150.02 -23.48
C SER A 423 100.72 151.16 -22.82
N SER A 424 101.25 150.93 -21.61
CA SER A 424 102.16 151.86 -20.92
C SER A 424 103.46 152.12 -21.71
N LEU A 425 104.00 151.08 -22.35
CA LEU A 425 105.21 151.15 -23.18
C LEU A 425 104.97 151.88 -24.51
N ILE A 426 103.85 151.64 -25.18
CA ILE A 426 103.46 152.32 -26.43
C ILE A 426 103.39 153.84 -26.20
N ASN A 427 102.67 154.27 -25.17
CA ASN A 427 102.54 155.70 -24.83
C ASN A 427 103.90 156.37 -24.53
N LYS A 428 104.84 155.65 -23.91
CA LYS A 428 106.21 156.14 -23.69
C LYS A 428 107.03 156.25 -24.98
N CYS A 429 106.86 155.32 -25.91
CA CYS A 429 107.52 155.39 -27.21
C CYS A 429 107.01 156.55 -28.07
N GLU A 430 105.72 156.88 -27.99
CA GLU A 430 105.17 158.06 -28.67
C GLU A 430 105.70 159.38 -28.09
N ASP A 431 105.77 159.51 -26.76
CA ASP A 431 106.36 160.70 -26.11
C ASP A 431 107.87 160.85 -26.45
N MET A 432 108.65 159.78 -26.37
CA MET A 432 110.07 159.79 -26.77
C MET A 432 110.25 160.16 -28.25
N LYS A 433 109.33 159.76 -29.14
CA LYS A 433 109.36 160.15 -30.55
C LYS A 433 109.10 161.66 -30.72
N GLY A 434 108.11 162.21 -30.02
CA GLY A 434 107.81 163.66 -30.04
C GLY A 434 108.93 164.53 -29.43
N GLN A 435 109.71 163.98 -28.49
CA GLN A 435 110.93 164.63 -28.00
C GLN A 435 112.07 164.62 -29.05
N LEU A 436 112.18 163.54 -29.83
CA LEU A 436 113.22 163.41 -30.86
C LEU A 436 113.00 164.38 -32.04
N GLU A 437 111.76 164.52 -32.52
CA GLU A 437 111.42 165.47 -33.61
C GLU A 437 111.79 166.91 -33.22
N LYS A 438 111.49 167.34 -31.97
CA LYS A 438 111.89 168.67 -31.46
C LYS A 438 113.40 168.89 -31.40
N LEU A 439 114.19 167.88 -31.03
CA LEU A 439 115.65 167.97 -31.03
C LEU A 439 116.22 168.03 -32.45
N GLN A 440 115.57 167.36 -33.41
CA GLN A 440 116.01 167.36 -34.81
C GLN A 440 115.76 168.71 -35.49
N ASP A 441 114.61 169.35 -35.23
CA ASP A 441 114.35 170.72 -35.71
C ASP A 441 115.38 171.73 -35.15
N GLN A 442 115.68 171.65 -33.84
CA GLN A 442 116.68 172.51 -33.18
C GLN A 442 118.09 172.32 -33.78
N HIS A 443 118.45 171.08 -34.12
CA HIS A 443 119.73 170.79 -34.78
C HIS A 443 119.81 171.41 -36.19
N CYS A 444 118.70 171.42 -36.95
CA CYS A 444 118.65 172.10 -38.25
C CYS A 444 118.88 173.61 -38.10
N THR A 445 118.20 174.29 -37.16
CA THR A 445 118.37 175.74 -36.95
C THR A 445 119.81 176.10 -36.59
N ALA A 446 120.40 175.40 -35.63
CA ALA A 446 121.79 175.63 -35.22
C ALA A 446 122.80 175.36 -36.35
N SER A 447 122.53 174.37 -37.21
CA SER A 447 123.41 174.06 -38.35
C SER A 447 123.42 175.16 -39.41
N GLU A 448 122.30 175.87 -39.63
CA GLU A 448 122.23 177.00 -40.56
C GLU A 448 122.94 178.24 -39.99
N GLU A 449 122.81 178.51 -38.69
CA GLU A 449 123.55 179.59 -38.01
C GLU A 449 125.07 179.37 -38.04
N VAL A 450 125.54 178.14 -37.82
CA VAL A 450 126.96 177.77 -37.92
C VAL A 450 127.49 177.95 -39.35
N GLN A 451 126.69 177.62 -40.37
CA GLN A 451 127.11 177.79 -41.76
C GLN A 451 127.15 179.27 -42.19
N ASN A 452 126.22 180.09 -41.72
CA ASN A 452 126.19 181.54 -42.01
C ASN A 452 127.29 182.32 -41.25
N THR A 453 127.61 181.94 -40.02
CA THR A 453 128.74 182.55 -39.28
C THR A 453 130.09 182.17 -39.88
N LYS A 454 130.23 180.95 -40.42
CA LYS A 454 131.43 180.51 -41.12
C LYS A 454 131.72 181.32 -42.38
N THR A 455 130.71 181.61 -43.21
CA THR A 455 130.91 182.38 -44.45
C THR A 455 131.29 183.85 -44.18
N LEU A 456 130.74 184.48 -43.14
CA LEU A 456 131.16 185.83 -42.71
C LEU A 456 132.62 185.88 -42.20
N LEU A 457 133.05 184.84 -41.47
CA LEU A 457 134.43 184.76 -40.98
C LEU A 457 135.42 184.64 -42.14
N GLU A 458 135.04 183.91 -43.19
CA GLU A 458 135.87 183.63 -44.35
C GLU A 458 135.98 184.81 -45.33
N SER A 459 135.00 185.73 -45.36
CA SER A 459 135.12 187.02 -46.05
C SER A 459 136.01 188.01 -45.29
N SER A 460 135.76 188.20 -43.99
CA SER A 460 136.53 189.15 -43.16
C SER A 460 138.03 188.79 -43.08
N ARG A 461 138.34 187.48 -43.18
CA ARG A 461 139.73 186.99 -43.25
C ARG A 461 140.46 187.40 -44.54
N LYS A 462 139.76 187.65 -45.66
CA LYS A 462 140.39 188.16 -46.89
C LYS A 462 140.77 189.63 -46.75
N GLU A 463 139.84 190.46 -46.26
CA GLU A 463 140.07 191.90 -46.06
C GLU A 463 141.29 192.16 -45.16
N ILE A 464 141.47 191.36 -44.10
CA ILE A 464 142.64 191.45 -43.20
C ILE A 464 143.96 191.17 -43.92
N GLU A 465 143.99 190.22 -44.86
CA GLU A 465 145.22 189.87 -45.58
C GLU A 465 145.52 190.86 -46.73
N GLU A 466 144.49 191.40 -47.38
CA GLU A 466 144.64 192.51 -48.33
C GLU A 466 145.15 193.80 -47.64
N LEU A 467 144.70 194.08 -46.41
CA LEU A 467 145.21 195.20 -45.60
C LEU A 467 146.67 195.01 -45.14
N LYS A 468 147.08 193.78 -44.78
CA LYS A 468 148.49 193.47 -44.49
C LYS A 468 149.39 193.70 -45.71
N ASP A 469 148.92 193.28 -46.89
CA ASP A 469 149.68 193.44 -48.13
C ASP A 469 149.84 194.92 -48.50
N GLN A 470 148.84 195.76 -48.23
CA GLN A 470 148.97 197.23 -48.35
C GLN A 470 149.97 197.83 -47.35
N ILE A 471 149.96 197.39 -46.08
CA ILE A 471 150.91 197.87 -45.06
C ILE A 471 152.35 197.56 -45.47
N ARG A 472 152.62 196.33 -45.94
CA ARG A 472 153.96 195.92 -46.39
C ARG A 472 154.50 196.79 -47.52
N CYS A 473 153.67 197.18 -48.48
CA CYS A 473 154.07 198.09 -49.55
C CYS A 473 154.51 199.47 -49.03
N TYR A 474 153.82 200.02 -48.02
CA TYR A 474 154.19 201.31 -47.43
C TYR A 474 155.45 201.23 -46.54
N GLU A 475 155.68 200.10 -45.87
CA GLU A 475 156.93 199.87 -45.12
C GLU A 475 158.15 199.79 -46.07
N GLU A 476 158.00 199.14 -47.23
CA GLU A 476 159.04 199.08 -48.27
C GLU A 476 159.32 200.46 -48.91
N GLU A 477 158.29 201.28 -49.17
CA GLU A 477 158.48 202.67 -49.62
C GLU A 477 159.19 203.54 -48.57
N HIS A 478 158.80 203.44 -47.28
CA HIS A 478 159.43 204.21 -46.21
C HIS A 478 160.91 203.86 -46.06
N GLN A 479 161.26 202.57 -46.12
CA GLN A 479 162.63 202.09 -46.02
C GLN A 479 163.49 202.54 -47.22
N CYS A 480 162.89 202.68 -48.42
CA CYS A 480 163.54 203.26 -49.59
C CYS A 480 163.87 204.76 -49.39
N MET A 481 162.93 205.53 -48.85
CA MET A 481 163.14 206.96 -48.53
C MET A 481 164.18 207.16 -47.41
N GLU A 482 164.17 206.31 -46.37
CA GLU A 482 165.16 206.30 -45.28
C GLU A 482 166.60 206.19 -45.80
N LEU A 483 166.84 205.23 -46.72
CA LEU A 483 168.13 205.03 -47.38
C LEU A 483 168.52 206.19 -48.30
N GLN A 484 167.55 206.87 -48.91
CA GLN A 484 167.78 208.03 -49.75
C GLN A 484 168.21 209.25 -48.91
N ILE A 485 167.57 209.46 -47.75
CA ILE A 485 167.95 210.49 -46.77
C ILE A 485 169.37 210.25 -46.25
N GLN A 486 169.71 209.02 -45.83
CA GLN A 486 171.05 208.68 -45.35
C GLN A 486 172.14 208.94 -46.42
N ARG A 487 171.86 208.65 -47.70
CA ARG A 487 172.77 209.00 -48.80
C ARG A 487 172.96 210.51 -48.96
N MET A 488 171.91 211.31 -48.80
CA MET A 488 172.01 212.77 -48.86
C MET A 488 172.78 213.34 -47.66
N THR A 489 172.56 212.83 -46.45
CA THR A 489 173.33 213.22 -45.25
C THR A 489 174.82 212.97 -45.44
N ASN A 490 175.21 211.78 -45.91
CA ASN A 490 176.60 211.45 -46.18
C ASN A 490 177.24 212.34 -47.26
N TYR A 491 176.47 212.73 -48.29
CA TYR A 491 176.92 213.70 -49.30
C TYR A 491 177.14 215.10 -48.72
N ILE A 492 176.25 215.56 -47.83
CA ILE A 492 176.37 216.85 -47.14
C ILE A 492 177.61 216.87 -46.23
N GLU A 493 177.88 215.80 -45.49
CA GLU A 493 179.09 215.69 -44.67
C GLU A 493 180.37 215.72 -45.52
N LEU A 494 180.39 215.01 -46.66
CA LEU A 494 181.52 214.99 -47.59
C LEU A 494 181.84 216.40 -48.12
N ILE A 495 180.81 217.13 -48.58
CA ILE A 495 180.95 218.52 -49.04
C ILE A 495 181.42 219.43 -47.89
N ASN A 496 180.95 219.20 -46.66
CA ASN A 496 181.39 219.97 -45.49
C ASN A 496 182.89 219.76 -45.21
N MET A 497 183.43 218.55 -45.40
CA MET A 497 184.88 218.31 -45.33
C MET A 497 185.65 219.02 -46.44
N GLU A 498 185.08 219.09 -47.65
CA GLU A 498 185.69 219.74 -48.81
C GLU A 498 185.74 221.28 -48.68
N VAL A 499 184.71 221.90 -48.11
CA VAL A 499 184.70 223.32 -47.68
C VAL A 499 185.77 223.56 -46.60
N LYS A 500 185.87 222.67 -45.61
CA LYS A 500 186.86 222.77 -44.51
C LYS A 500 188.31 222.65 -45.02
N SER A 501 188.54 221.77 -45.99
CA SER A 501 189.81 221.61 -46.72
C SER A 501 190.17 222.86 -47.53
N SER A 502 189.17 223.51 -48.14
CA SER A 502 189.34 224.71 -48.96
C SER A 502 189.73 225.94 -48.10
N ASN A 503 189.07 226.14 -46.96
CA ASN A 503 189.45 227.23 -46.03
C ASN A 503 190.89 227.06 -45.51
N GLN A 504 191.30 225.83 -45.16
CA GLN A 504 192.69 225.53 -44.75
C GLN A 504 193.75 225.75 -45.84
N LYS A 505 193.36 225.82 -47.12
CA LYS A 505 194.26 226.24 -48.21
C LYS A 505 194.35 227.77 -48.33
N LEU A 506 193.26 228.50 -48.07
CA LEU A 506 193.24 229.96 -48.18
C LEU A 506 194.08 230.62 -47.08
N ASP A 507 193.96 230.14 -45.83
CA ASP A 507 194.80 230.60 -44.70
C ASP A 507 196.30 230.45 -44.99
N LYS A 508 196.70 229.37 -45.67
CA LYS A 508 198.11 229.13 -46.05
C LYS A 508 198.62 230.08 -47.12
N LEU A 509 197.76 230.63 -47.98
CA LEU A 509 198.13 231.67 -48.94
C LEU A 509 198.22 233.05 -48.28
N LEU A 510 197.29 233.36 -47.35
CA LEU A 510 197.34 234.56 -46.49
C LEU A 510 198.64 234.64 -45.68
N ILE A 511 199.11 233.52 -45.13
CA ILE A 511 200.35 233.45 -44.35
C ILE A 511 201.61 233.58 -45.22
N SER A 512 201.60 233.07 -46.46
CA SER A 512 202.82 233.00 -47.29
C SER A 512 203.26 234.33 -47.90
N SER A 513 202.40 235.35 -47.97
CA SER A 513 202.76 236.67 -48.53
C SER A 513 203.31 237.65 -47.48
N LEU A 514 202.92 237.51 -46.22
CA LEU A 514 203.07 238.56 -45.21
C LEU A 514 204.41 238.60 -44.46
N TRP A 515 205.19 237.51 -44.39
CA TRP A 515 206.32 237.44 -43.45
C TRP A 515 207.68 237.88 -43.99
N MET A 516 207.87 238.01 -45.31
CA MET A 516 209.22 238.19 -45.89
C MET A 516 209.85 239.59 -45.73
N LYS A 517 209.14 240.61 -45.21
CA LYS A 517 209.73 241.91 -44.85
C LYS A 517 209.06 242.62 -43.66
N PHE A 518 209.60 242.42 -42.46
CA PHE A 518 210.18 243.58 -41.75
C PHE A 518 211.28 243.21 -40.74
N ASN A 519 212.53 243.42 -41.13
CA ASN A 519 213.61 243.73 -40.19
C ASN A 519 214.71 244.51 -40.95
N HIS A 520 215.08 245.69 -40.46
CA HIS A 520 216.21 246.52 -40.93
C HIS A 520 216.44 246.68 -42.46
N THR A 521 215.44 247.09 -43.24
CA THR A 521 215.60 247.93 -44.47
C THR A 521 214.25 248.44 -44.99
N HIS A 522 214.20 249.72 -45.41
CA HIS A 522 213.10 250.49 -46.04
C HIS A 522 211.63 250.28 -45.54
N HIS A 523 210.94 251.26 -44.93
CA HIS A 523 210.40 252.55 -45.43
C HIS A 523 208.94 252.50 -45.96
N LYS A 524 208.08 253.36 -45.38
CA LYS A 524 206.90 254.06 -45.96
C LYS A 524 205.69 253.29 -46.58
N VAL A 525 204.50 253.59 -46.01
CA VAL A 525 203.25 254.08 -46.70
C VAL A 525 202.28 253.10 -47.43
N SER A 526 200.98 253.16 -47.04
CA SER A 526 199.70 252.88 -47.78
C SER A 526 199.28 251.49 -48.37
N SER A 527 197.98 251.15 -48.22
CA SER A 527 197.08 250.47 -49.24
C SER A 527 197.25 248.96 -49.58
N PRO A 528 196.34 248.29 -50.38
CA PRO A 528 194.85 248.26 -50.32
C PRO A 528 194.15 246.88 -50.68
N HIS A 529 192.81 246.82 -50.54
CA HIS A 529 191.82 245.94 -51.26
C HIS A 529 191.65 244.43 -50.90
N ASN A 530 190.46 243.88 -51.25
CA ASN A 530 189.98 242.47 -51.28
C ASN A 530 189.92 241.63 -49.98
N LEU A 531 189.00 240.66 -49.85
CA LEU A 531 187.55 240.63 -50.14
C LEU A 531 186.92 239.51 -49.28
#